data_AF-A0A7G6YBK6-F1
#
_entry.id   AF-A0A7G6YBK6-F1
#
_cell.length_a   1.000
_cell.length_b   1.000
_cell.length_c   1.000
_cell.angle_alpha   90.00
_cell.angle_beta   90.00
_cell.angle_gamma   90.00
#
_symmetry.space_group_name_H-M   'P 1'
#
loop_
_entity.id
_entity.type
_entity.pdbx_description
1 polymer ?
#
loop_
_entity_poly.entity_id
_entity_poly.type
_entity_poly.pdbx_seq_one_letter_code
_entity_poly.pdbx_strand_id
1 'polypeptide(L)'
;MSDPQLQSSTEARRDLVMKLGMALIVFGSEAKRLTAGDELTGQQKRRLLPAGLVGSIGGELAATISYLALGRWAYGSLALVRQLVEVEYLSWAVTNDPDDAWDWFESDRRTRLERWQPGKIRQRSEGLFPNSDYHDHCEAGGHPIPLPAMQILDNRDASVEVALYEAALHGSATWHYLLNAVEDLPLLHAIEEQHRLVDRAYDTWRATDDLTNAFSSTEQ
;
A
#
# COMPACT_ATOMS: atom_id res chain seq x y z
N MET A 1 1.06 -29.26 -15.87
CA MET A 1 2.37 -28.91 -15.27
C MET A 1 2.45 -27.41 -15.33
N SER A 2 2.51 -26.74 -14.18
CA SER A 2 2.70 -25.28 -14.12
C SER A 2 4.10 -24.93 -14.62
N ASP A 3 4.23 -23.83 -15.34
CA ASP A 3 5.53 -23.32 -15.78
C ASP A 3 6.35 -22.86 -14.56
N PRO A 4 7.58 -23.41 -14.35
CA PRO A 4 8.43 -23.03 -13.22
C PRO A 4 8.72 -21.53 -13.13
N GLN A 5 8.75 -20.82 -14.25
CA GLN A 5 9.04 -19.39 -14.28
C GLN A 5 7.85 -18.56 -13.76
N LEU A 6 6.63 -18.89 -14.19
CA LEU A 6 5.39 -18.30 -13.66
C LEU A 6 5.24 -18.55 -12.15
N GLN A 7 5.57 -19.76 -11.70
CA GLN A 7 5.52 -20.09 -10.28
C GLN A 7 6.49 -19.23 -9.46
N SER A 8 7.68 -18.94 -10.00
CA SER A 8 8.66 -18.05 -9.34
C SER A 8 8.20 -16.59 -9.25
N SER A 9 7.50 -16.06 -10.27
CA SER A 9 6.94 -14.70 -10.28
C SER A 9 5.84 -14.53 -9.22
N THR A 10 4.90 -15.47 -9.15
CA THR A 10 3.83 -15.48 -8.13
C THR A 10 4.39 -15.56 -6.71
N GLU A 11 5.38 -16.42 -6.48
CA GLU A 11 6.03 -16.59 -5.19
C GLU A 11 6.75 -15.29 -4.76
N ALA A 12 7.46 -14.64 -5.69
CA ALA A 12 8.12 -13.37 -5.43
C ALA A 12 7.14 -12.23 -5.08
N ARG A 13 6.03 -12.10 -5.84
CA ARG A 13 4.97 -11.11 -5.53
C ARG A 13 4.38 -11.35 -4.14
N ARG A 14 4.05 -12.60 -3.80
CA ARG A 14 3.50 -12.94 -2.49
C ARG A 14 4.49 -12.66 -1.35
N ASP A 15 5.75 -13.04 -1.53
CA ASP A 15 6.79 -12.79 -0.52
C ASP A 15 6.95 -11.29 -0.24
N LEU A 16 6.98 -10.47 -1.30
CA LEU A 16 7.04 -9.02 -1.17
C LEU A 16 5.82 -8.45 -0.43
N VAL A 17 4.60 -8.79 -0.85
CA VAL A 17 3.38 -8.26 -0.20
C VAL A 17 3.32 -8.65 1.28
N MET A 18 3.71 -9.88 1.62
CA MET A 18 3.78 -10.33 3.00
C MET A 18 4.82 -9.53 3.82
N LYS A 19 6.02 -9.31 3.26
CA LYS A 19 7.07 -8.53 3.92
C LYS A 19 6.71 -7.07 4.08
N LEU A 20 6.07 -6.46 3.08
CA LEU A 20 5.49 -5.12 3.17
C LEU A 20 4.47 -5.04 4.29
N GLY A 21 3.54 -6.00 4.37
CA GLY A 21 2.55 -6.09 5.45
C GLY A 21 3.20 -6.08 6.84
N MET A 22 4.21 -6.94 7.04
CA MET A 22 4.95 -7.02 8.30
C MET A 22 5.74 -5.74 8.60
N ALA A 23 6.44 -5.18 7.61
CA ALA A 23 7.24 -3.98 7.77
C ALA A 23 6.39 -2.77 8.17
N LEU A 24 5.23 -2.59 7.52
CA LEU A 24 4.28 -1.52 7.81
C LEU A 24 3.65 -1.65 9.21
N ILE A 25 3.34 -2.87 9.66
CA ILE A 25 2.87 -3.13 11.02
C ILE A 25 3.95 -2.76 12.05
N VAL A 26 5.19 -3.22 11.83
CA VAL A 26 6.32 -2.91 12.73
C VAL A 26 6.57 -1.40 12.77
N PHE A 27 6.56 -0.73 11.61
CA PHE A 27 6.68 0.72 11.52
C PHE A 27 5.65 1.42 12.41
N GLY A 28 4.37 1.05 12.29
CA GLY A 28 3.32 1.67 13.10
C GLY A 28 3.46 1.38 14.61
N SER A 29 3.87 0.17 14.97
CA SER A 29 4.12 -0.21 16.36
C SER A 29 5.26 0.61 16.99
N GLU A 30 6.38 0.74 16.27
CA GLU A 30 7.54 1.50 16.72
C GLU A 30 7.27 3.01 16.73
N ALA A 31 6.55 3.53 15.73
CA ALA A 31 6.09 4.92 15.71
C ALA A 31 5.25 5.25 16.96
N LYS A 32 4.30 4.38 17.32
CA LYS A 32 3.50 4.52 18.54
C LYS A 32 4.37 4.44 19.80
N ARG A 33 5.32 3.52 19.86
CA ARG A 33 6.25 3.38 21.00
C ARG A 33 7.08 4.64 21.20
N LEU A 34 7.70 5.16 20.14
CA LEU A 34 8.56 6.35 20.20
C LEU A 34 7.78 7.62 20.55
N THR A 35 6.57 7.79 20.01
CA THR A 35 5.73 8.96 20.32
C THR A 35 5.19 8.97 21.75
N ALA A 36 5.09 7.80 22.39
CA ALA A 36 4.74 7.69 23.81
C ALA A 36 5.90 8.06 24.76
N GLY A 37 7.15 8.04 24.29
CA GLY A 37 8.31 8.46 25.07
C GLY A 37 8.54 9.98 25.06
N ASP A 38 9.52 10.45 25.82
CA ASP A 38 9.87 11.88 25.94
C ASP A 38 11.02 12.31 25.02
N GLU A 39 11.55 11.39 24.22
CA GLU A 39 12.73 11.61 23.36
C GLU A 39 12.43 12.45 22.11
N LEU A 40 11.16 12.50 21.68
CA LEU A 40 10.74 13.23 20.50
C LEU A 40 10.14 14.59 20.85
N THR A 41 10.50 15.61 20.07
CA THR A 41 9.85 16.92 20.11
C THR A 41 8.37 16.83 19.73
N GLY A 42 7.57 17.83 20.10
CA GLY A 42 6.15 17.89 19.72
C GLY A 42 5.94 17.80 18.21
N GLN A 43 6.78 18.47 17.41
CA GLN A 43 6.70 18.42 15.94
C GLN A 43 7.02 17.02 15.39
N GLN A 44 8.05 16.35 15.91
CA GLN A 44 8.38 14.98 15.50
C GLN A 44 7.24 14.01 15.87
N LYS A 45 6.61 14.17 17.04
CA LYS A 45 5.43 13.36 17.41
C LYS A 45 4.24 13.60 16.47
N ARG A 46 3.99 14.86 16.09
CA ARG A 46 2.90 15.25 15.17
C ARG A 46 3.09 14.68 13.75
N ARG A 47 4.33 14.50 13.31
CA ARG A 47 4.66 13.83 12.04
C ARG A 47 4.57 12.31 12.16
N LEU A 48 5.16 11.75 13.22
CA LEU A 48 5.37 10.31 13.34
C LEU A 48 4.11 9.53 13.71
N LEU A 49 3.27 10.05 14.61
CA LEU A 49 2.08 9.32 15.07
C LEU A 49 1.06 9.09 13.94
N PRO A 50 0.69 10.09 13.12
CA PRO A 50 -0.20 9.88 11.98
C PRO A 50 0.39 8.92 10.95
N ALA A 51 1.68 9.09 10.59
CA ALA A 51 2.39 8.18 9.70
C ALA A 51 2.36 6.73 10.21
N GLY A 52 2.58 6.55 11.52
CA GLY A 52 2.51 5.24 12.17
C GLY A 52 1.13 4.59 12.06
N LEU A 53 0.06 5.35 12.26
CA LEU A 53 -1.32 4.86 12.09
C LEU A 53 -1.59 4.43 10.65
N VAL A 54 -1.18 5.25 9.67
CA VAL A 54 -1.32 4.93 8.24
C VAL A 54 -0.54 3.66 7.90
N GLY A 55 0.69 3.54 8.42
CA GLY A 55 1.50 2.32 8.31
C GLY A 55 0.78 1.08 8.85
N SER A 56 0.24 1.13 10.07
CA SER A 56 -0.50 -0.01 10.63
C SER A 56 -1.70 -0.42 9.76
N ILE A 57 -2.48 0.54 9.27
CA ILE A 57 -3.63 0.25 8.40
C ILE A 57 -3.17 -0.39 7.09
N GLY A 58 -2.16 0.18 6.42
CA GLY A 58 -1.60 -0.38 5.19
C GLY A 58 -1.02 -1.78 5.38
N GLY A 59 -0.36 -2.02 6.52
CA GLY A 59 0.22 -3.30 6.86
C GLY A 59 -0.83 -4.40 7.07
N GLU A 60 -1.92 -4.09 7.79
CA GLU A 60 -3.06 -5.01 7.95
C GLU A 60 -3.71 -5.35 6.60
N LEU A 61 -3.88 -4.35 5.73
CA LEU A 61 -4.44 -4.56 4.39
C LEU A 61 -3.53 -5.47 3.54
N ALA A 62 -2.23 -5.17 3.45
CA ALA A 62 -1.27 -5.96 2.66
C ALA A 62 -1.14 -7.40 3.16
N ALA A 63 -1.05 -7.60 4.48
CA ALA A 63 -1.04 -8.94 5.08
C ALA A 63 -2.33 -9.71 4.76
N THR A 64 -3.48 -9.04 4.84
CA THR A 64 -4.77 -9.66 4.52
C THR A 64 -4.88 -9.98 3.03
N ILE A 65 -4.45 -9.11 2.12
CA ILE A 65 -4.41 -9.39 0.68
C ILE A 65 -3.61 -10.66 0.41
N SER A 66 -2.43 -10.81 1.03
CA SER A 66 -1.61 -12.03 0.91
C SER A 66 -2.34 -13.28 1.38
N TYR A 67 -3.07 -13.19 2.50
CA TYR A 67 -3.86 -14.28 3.04
C TYR A 67 -5.04 -14.66 2.13
N LEU A 68 -5.80 -13.68 1.62
CA LEU A 68 -6.93 -13.90 0.71
C LEU A 68 -6.46 -14.49 -0.62
N ALA A 69 -5.30 -14.05 -1.11
CA ALA A 69 -4.67 -14.58 -2.31
C ALA A 69 -4.32 -16.07 -2.18
N LEU A 70 -3.80 -16.51 -1.02
CA LEU A 70 -3.56 -17.93 -0.73
C LEU A 70 -4.85 -18.76 -0.82
N GLY A 71 -5.97 -18.20 -0.35
CA GLY A 71 -7.30 -18.81 -0.45
C GLY A 71 -7.98 -18.68 -1.82
N ARG A 72 -7.33 -18.02 -2.80
CA ARG A 72 -7.89 -17.68 -4.11
C ARG A 72 -9.16 -16.83 -4.06
N TRP A 73 -9.29 -15.98 -3.04
CA TRP A 73 -10.42 -15.07 -2.88
C TRP A 73 -10.19 -13.77 -3.66
N ALA A 74 -10.25 -13.89 -5.00
CA ALA A 74 -9.91 -12.83 -5.96
C ALA A 74 -10.64 -11.51 -5.70
N TYR A 75 -11.97 -11.53 -5.63
CA TYR A 75 -12.76 -10.32 -5.44
C TYR A 75 -12.44 -9.62 -4.11
N GLY A 76 -12.31 -10.40 -3.02
CA GLY A 76 -11.92 -9.85 -1.72
C GLY A 76 -10.52 -9.24 -1.73
N SER A 77 -9.58 -9.86 -2.45
CA SER A 77 -8.21 -9.35 -2.60
C SER A 77 -8.19 -8.01 -3.34
N LEU A 78 -8.88 -7.90 -4.48
CA LEU A 78 -8.97 -6.66 -5.27
C LEU A 78 -9.73 -5.55 -4.53
N ALA A 79 -10.77 -5.89 -3.77
CA ALA A 79 -11.47 -4.92 -2.92
C ALA A 79 -10.54 -4.30 -1.86
N LEU A 80 -9.63 -5.10 -1.28
CA LEU A 80 -8.63 -4.60 -0.33
C LEU A 80 -7.50 -3.83 -1.02
N VAL A 81 -7.08 -4.22 -2.22
CA VAL A 81 -6.13 -3.44 -3.03
C VAL A 81 -6.63 -2.01 -3.21
N ARG A 82 -7.91 -1.83 -3.54
CA ARG A 82 -8.50 -0.48 -3.63
C ARG A 82 -8.35 0.32 -2.35
N GLN A 83 -8.48 -0.31 -1.18
CA GLN A 83 -8.26 0.38 0.11
C GLN A 83 -6.78 0.70 0.32
N LEU A 84 -5.88 -0.17 -0.10
CA LEU A 84 -4.44 0.05 -0.05
C LEU A 84 -4.01 1.23 -0.94
N VAL A 85 -4.63 1.42 -2.11
CA VAL A 85 -4.43 2.60 -2.98
C VAL A 85 -4.76 3.90 -2.22
N GLU A 86 -5.85 3.93 -1.46
CA GLU A 86 -6.18 5.12 -0.65
C GLU A 86 -5.19 5.34 0.50
N VAL A 87 -4.68 4.25 1.08
CA VAL A 87 -3.61 4.31 2.08
C VAL A 87 -2.32 4.86 1.48
N GLU A 88 -1.99 4.55 0.23
CA GLU A 88 -0.85 5.15 -0.46
C GLU A 88 -1.04 6.67 -0.59
N TYR A 89 -2.19 7.12 -1.08
CA TYR A 89 -2.47 8.55 -1.24
C TYR A 89 -2.34 9.29 0.10
N LEU A 90 -2.89 8.67 1.15
CA LEU A 90 -2.82 9.21 2.49
C LEU A 90 -1.39 9.20 3.03
N SER A 91 -0.61 8.15 2.77
CA SER A 91 0.81 8.06 3.15
C SER A 91 1.60 9.19 2.52
N TRP A 92 1.44 9.46 1.23
CA TRP A 92 2.04 10.64 0.61
C TRP A 92 1.61 11.95 1.29
N ALA A 93 0.31 12.11 1.55
CA ALA A 93 -0.21 13.35 2.11
C ALA A 93 0.28 13.64 3.54
N VAL A 94 0.31 12.62 4.42
CA VAL A 94 0.74 12.77 5.82
C VAL A 94 2.26 12.80 5.98
N THR A 95 3.02 12.56 4.92
CA THR A 95 4.49 12.54 4.96
C THR A 95 5.11 13.76 4.28
N ASN A 96 4.37 14.43 3.40
CA ASN A 96 4.80 15.65 2.73
C ASN A 96 4.78 16.91 3.62
N ASP A 97 3.84 17.02 4.57
CA ASP A 97 3.75 18.18 5.47
C ASP A 97 3.29 17.74 6.89
N PRO A 98 4.09 18.00 7.95
CA PRO A 98 3.74 17.67 9.33
C PRO A 98 2.43 18.28 9.84
N ASP A 99 2.07 19.48 9.40
CA ASP A 99 0.82 20.13 9.80
C ASP A 99 -0.39 19.45 9.15
N ASP A 100 -0.24 19.01 7.90
CA ASP A 100 -1.23 18.19 7.19
C ASP A 100 -1.41 16.82 7.85
N ALA A 101 -0.32 16.20 8.27
CA ALA A 101 -0.36 14.93 9.01
C ALA A 101 -1.21 15.03 10.27
N TRP A 102 -1.01 16.11 11.04
CA TRP A 102 -1.72 16.35 12.29
C TRP A 102 -3.18 16.79 12.05
N ASP A 103 -3.44 17.63 11.05
CA ASP A 103 -4.80 18.02 10.64
C ASP A 103 -5.64 16.80 10.26
N TRP A 104 -5.09 15.86 9.48
CA TRP A 104 -5.77 14.62 9.17
C TRP A 104 -6.10 13.82 10.43
N PHE A 105 -5.11 13.66 11.32
CA PHE A 105 -5.23 12.84 12.52
C PHE A 105 -6.27 13.38 13.51
N GLU A 106 -6.33 14.70 13.71
CA GLU A 106 -7.30 15.35 14.59
C GLU A 106 -8.60 15.77 13.88
N SER A 107 -8.73 15.50 12.58
CA SER A 107 -9.86 15.97 11.78
C SER A 107 -11.22 15.54 12.35
N ASP A 108 -12.22 16.40 12.18
CA ASP A 108 -13.61 16.00 12.34
C ASP A 108 -14.18 15.41 11.04
N ARG A 109 -15.44 14.96 11.07
CA ARG A 109 -16.09 14.39 9.88
C ARG A 109 -16.17 15.39 8.72
N ARG A 110 -16.43 16.66 9.01
CA ARG A 110 -16.59 17.70 7.98
C ARG A 110 -15.26 17.97 7.29
N THR A 111 -14.19 18.18 8.07
CA THR A 111 -12.83 18.34 7.56
C THR A 111 -12.41 17.13 6.72
N ARG A 112 -12.72 15.90 7.15
CA ARG A 112 -12.43 14.71 6.32
C ARG A 112 -13.13 14.73 4.96
N LEU A 113 -14.41 15.09 4.94
CA LEU A 113 -15.19 15.16 3.68
C LEU A 113 -14.71 16.29 2.77
N GLU A 114 -14.28 17.41 3.32
CA GLU A 114 -13.86 18.58 2.53
C GLU A 114 -12.42 18.46 2.00
N ARG A 115 -11.52 17.82 2.77
CA ARG A 115 -10.07 17.88 2.54
C ARG A 115 -9.37 16.53 2.37
N TRP A 116 -9.85 15.49 3.04
CA TRP A 116 -9.17 14.19 3.13
C TRP A 116 -9.82 13.08 2.31
N GLN A 117 -10.79 13.41 1.46
CA GLN A 117 -11.29 12.46 0.47
C GLN A 117 -10.20 12.12 -0.55
N PRO A 118 -10.20 10.90 -1.11
CA PRO A 118 -9.21 10.46 -2.10
C PRO A 118 -9.06 11.45 -3.26
N GLY A 119 -10.18 11.89 -3.85
CA GLY A 119 -10.16 12.87 -4.94
C GLY A 119 -9.55 14.22 -4.55
N LYS A 120 -9.65 14.62 -3.28
CA LYS A 120 -9.02 15.86 -2.76
C LYS A 120 -7.53 15.69 -2.55
N ILE A 121 -7.09 14.51 -2.09
CA ILE A 121 -5.66 14.21 -1.98
C ILE A 121 -5.02 14.16 -3.38
N ARG A 122 -5.64 13.47 -4.34
CA ARG A 122 -5.15 13.41 -5.73
C ARG A 122 -5.05 14.79 -6.40
N GLN A 123 -6.02 15.68 -6.17
CA GLN A 123 -5.95 17.06 -6.68
C GLN A 123 -4.75 17.83 -6.12
N ARG A 124 -4.38 17.58 -4.87
CA ARG A 124 -3.22 18.20 -4.21
C ARG A 124 -1.88 17.57 -4.60
N SER A 125 -1.87 16.35 -5.13
CA SER A 125 -0.65 15.64 -5.50
C SER A 125 -0.09 16.00 -6.88
N GLU A 126 -0.63 17.03 -7.52
CA GLU A 126 -0.12 17.62 -8.78
C GLU A 126 0.12 16.59 -9.90
N GLY A 127 -0.77 15.59 -9.98
CA GLY A 127 -0.73 14.56 -11.04
C GLY A 127 0.05 13.30 -10.68
N LEU A 128 0.62 13.21 -9.46
CA LEU A 128 1.27 11.99 -8.97
C LEU A 128 0.31 10.79 -8.91
N PHE A 129 -0.98 11.06 -8.68
CA PHE A 129 -2.03 10.04 -8.63
C PHE A 129 -3.05 10.28 -9.75
N PRO A 130 -2.92 9.60 -10.90
CA PRO A 130 -3.83 9.75 -12.02
C PRO A 130 -5.28 9.43 -11.62
N ASN A 131 -6.24 10.13 -12.24
CA ASN A 131 -7.65 9.84 -11.97
C ASN A 131 -8.08 8.48 -12.53
N SER A 132 -7.50 8.04 -13.64
CA SER A 132 -7.75 6.74 -14.27
C SER A 132 -7.42 5.60 -13.31
N ASP A 133 -6.23 5.62 -12.71
CA ASP A 133 -5.76 4.63 -11.74
C ASP A 133 -6.78 4.37 -10.62
N TYR A 134 -7.31 5.44 -10.01
CA TYR A 134 -8.34 5.31 -8.99
C TYR A 134 -9.65 4.69 -9.52
N HIS A 135 -10.09 5.10 -10.72
CA HIS A 135 -11.31 4.57 -11.31
C HIS A 135 -11.18 3.09 -11.67
N ASP A 136 -10.04 2.71 -12.24
CA ASP A 136 -9.75 1.33 -12.63
C ASP A 136 -9.81 0.41 -11.39
N HIS A 137 -9.21 0.82 -10.27
CA HIS A 137 -9.30 0.09 -8.99
C HIS A 137 -10.71 0.07 -8.38
N CYS A 138 -11.49 1.14 -8.58
CA CYS A 138 -12.90 1.18 -8.18
C CYS A 138 -13.75 0.16 -8.97
N GLU A 139 -13.51 0.00 -10.26
CA GLU A 139 -14.23 -0.95 -11.11
C GLU A 139 -13.72 -2.39 -10.95
N ALA A 140 -12.41 -2.57 -10.73
CA ALA A 140 -11.76 -3.88 -10.60
C ALA A 140 -12.04 -4.61 -9.27
N GLY A 141 -12.83 -4.03 -8.36
CA GLY A 141 -13.21 -4.71 -7.11
C GLY A 141 -13.71 -3.78 -6.00
N GLY A 142 -13.52 -2.46 -6.13
CA GLY A 142 -14.03 -1.48 -5.19
C GLY A 142 -15.56 -1.33 -5.20
N HIS A 143 -16.22 -1.67 -6.31
CA HIS A 143 -17.67 -1.61 -6.48
C HIS A 143 -18.21 -2.93 -7.04
N PRO A 144 -19.37 -3.41 -6.56
CA PRO A 144 -20.00 -4.63 -7.06
C PRO A 144 -20.68 -4.38 -8.43
N ILE A 145 -19.90 -3.98 -9.43
CA ILE A 145 -20.37 -3.78 -10.80
C ILE A 145 -20.49 -5.17 -11.44
N PRO A 146 -21.67 -5.54 -11.98
CA PRO A 146 -21.93 -6.94 -12.36
C PRO A 146 -20.91 -7.53 -13.33
N LEU A 147 -20.57 -6.82 -14.41
CA LEU A 147 -19.69 -7.37 -15.46
C LEU A 147 -18.23 -7.53 -14.98
N PRO A 148 -17.57 -6.51 -14.39
CA PRO A 148 -16.26 -6.70 -13.77
C PRO A 148 -16.25 -7.76 -12.67
N ALA A 149 -17.28 -7.80 -11.82
CA ALA A 149 -17.39 -8.81 -10.77
C ALA A 149 -17.45 -10.23 -11.35
N MET A 150 -18.24 -10.47 -12.39
CA MET A 150 -18.27 -11.77 -13.09
C MET A 150 -16.90 -12.10 -13.69
N GLN A 151 -16.25 -11.14 -14.37
CA GLN A 151 -14.92 -11.35 -14.94
C GLN A 151 -13.89 -11.77 -13.88
N ILE A 152 -13.90 -11.16 -12.70
CA ILE A 152 -13.02 -11.53 -11.59
C ILE A 152 -13.31 -12.95 -11.08
N LEU A 153 -14.59 -13.30 -10.95
CA LEU A 153 -15.01 -14.60 -10.41
C LEU A 153 -14.84 -15.75 -11.41
N ASP A 154 -14.87 -15.45 -12.71
CA ASP A 154 -14.61 -16.40 -13.79
C ASP A 154 -13.10 -16.59 -14.03
N ASN A 155 -12.28 -15.58 -13.71
CA ASN A 155 -10.82 -15.61 -13.90
C ASN A 155 -10.03 -15.51 -12.57
N ARG A 156 -10.51 -16.22 -11.53
CA ARG A 156 -10.02 -16.07 -10.14
C ARG A 156 -8.50 -16.12 -9.99
N ASP A 157 -7.86 -17.10 -10.60
CA ASP A 157 -6.41 -17.28 -10.44
C ASP A 157 -5.67 -16.06 -11.03
N ALA A 158 -6.02 -15.64 -12.25
CA ALA A 158 -5.43 -14.44 -12.86
C ALA A 158 -5.73 -13.16 -12.05
N SER A 159 -6.95 -12.99 -11.55
CA SER A 159 -7.32 -11.84 -10.73
C SER A 159 -6.60 -11.79 -9.38
N VAL A 160 -6.24 -12.95 -8.81
CA VAL A 160 -5.38 -13.00 -7.61
C VAL A 160 -3.96 -12.56 -7.94
N GLU A 161 -3.43 -12.96 -9.09
CA GLU A 161 -2.10 -12.53 -9.54
C GLU A 161 -2.05 -11.01 -9.74
N VAL A 162 -3.09 -10.42 -10.34
CA VAL A 162 -3.26 -8.96 -10.46
C VAL A 162 -3.33 -8.32 -9.08
N ALA A 163 -4.14 -8.85 -8.15
CA ALA A 163 -4.25 -8.29 -6.80
C ALA A 163 -2.90 -8.28 -6.05
N LEU A 164 -2.10 -9.34 -6.19
CA LEU A 164 -0.75 -9.40 -5.62
C LEU A 164 0.20 -8.42 -6.28
N TYR A 165 0.11 -8.24 -7.60
CA TYR A 165 0.91 -7.25 -8.34
C TYR A 165 0.59 -5.82 -7.89
N GLU A 166 -0.69 -5.44 -7.86
CA GLU A 166 -1.10 -4.11 -7.42
C GLU A 166 -0.75 -3.86 -5.95
N ALA A 167 -0.93 -4.87 -5.09
CA ALA A 167 -0.51 -4.75 -3.69
C ALA A 167 1.01 -4.58 -3.53
N ALA A 168 1.81 -5.23 -4.38
CA ALA A 168 3.25 -5.03 -4.40
C ALA A 168 3.61 -3.61 -4.83
N LEU A 169 2.96 -3.09 -5.88
CA LEU A 169 3.17 -1.74 -6.40
C LEU A 169 2.82 -0.67 -5.36
N HIS A 170 1.54 -0.63 -4.95
CA HIS A 170 1.03 0.39 -4.02
C HIS A 170 1.60 0.23 -2.61
N GLY A 171 1.84 -1.01 -2.16
CA GLY A 171 2.49 -1.28 -0.88
C GLY A 171 3.94 -0.81 -0.85
N SER A 172 4.69 -0.98 -1.95
CA SER A 172 6.07 -0.48 -2.04
C SER A 172 6.12 1.05 -2.05
N ALA A 173 5.20 1.71 -2.77
CA ALA A 173 5.10 3.17 -2.76
C ALA A 173 4.74 3.71 -1.37
N THR A 174 3.75 3.10 -0.70
CA THR A 174 3.37 3.37 0.69
C THR A 174 4.57 3.29 1.62
N TRP A 175 5.36 2.20 1.53
CA TRP A 175 6.57 2.01 2.33
C TRP A 175 7.59 3.14 2.11
N HIS A 176 7.85 3.53 0.86
CA HIS A 176 8.78 4.61 0.54
C HIS A 176 8.33 5.97 1.10
N TYR A 177 7.06 6.34 0.97
CA TYR A 177 6.55 7.59 1.55
C TYR A 177 6.75 7.63 3.07
N LEU A 178 6.47 6.51 3.76
CA LEU A 178 6.62 6.41 5.20
C LEU A 178 8.08 6.45 5.65
N LEU A 179 9.00 5.84 4.90
CA LEU A 179 10.45 5.93 5.18
C LEU A 179 10.96 7.37 5.06
N ASN A 180 10.56 8.09 4.01
CA ASN A 180 10.93 9.50 3.83
C ASN A 180 10.41 10.37 4.99
N ALA A 181 9.32 9.95 5.63
CA ALA A 181 8.73 10.64 6.77
C ALA A 181 9.56 10.57 8.06
N VAL A 182 10.56 9.68 8.10
CA VAL A 182 11.28 9.33 9.34
C VAL A 182 12.79 9.32 9.17
N GLU A 183 13.30 9.85 8.06
CA GLU A 183 14.72 9.83 7.70
C GLU A 183 15.63 10.43 8.79
N ASP A 184 15.13 11.42 9.52
CA ASP A 184 15.82 12.13 10.60
C ASP A 184 15.52 11.57 12.01
N LEU A 185 14.81 10.44 12.11
CA LEU A 185 14.32 9.91 13.38
C LEU A 185 15.01 8.60 13.78
N PRO A 186 15.10 8.29 15.10
CA PRO A 186 15.58 7.00 15.61
C PRO A 186 14.81 5.79 15.08
N LEU A 187 13.61 6.01 14.52
CA LEU A 187 12.77 4.96 13.96
C LEU A 187 13.47 4.17 12.86
N LEU A 188 14.30 4.81 12.02
CA LEU A 188 15.00 4.10 10.95
C LEU A 188 15.84 2.93 11.48
N HIS A 189 16.51 3.12 12.62
CA HIS A 189 17.27 2.04 13.24
C HIS A 189 16.36 0.93 13.79
N ALA A 190 15.20 1.30 14.33
CA ALA A 190 14.23 0.33 14.85
C ALA A 190 13.59 -0.54 13.75
N ILE A 191 13.53 -0.06 12.50
CA ILE A 191 12.94 -0.76 11.36
C ILE A 191 13.96 -1.24 10.33
N GLU A 192 15.26 -1.15 10.63
CA GLU A 192 16.35 -1.41 9.67
C GLU A 192 16.28 -2.83 9.09
N GLU A 193 15.98 -3.83 9.92
CA GLU A 193 15.87 -5.21 9.44
C GLU A 193 14.67 -5.38 8.49
N GLN A 194 13.54 -4.75 8.80
CA GLN A 194 12.33 -4.77 7.97
C GLN A 194 12.58 -4.09 6.63
N HIS A 195 13.27 -2.95 6.65
CA HIS A 195 13.71 -2.26 5.43
C HIS A 195 14.55 -3.18 4.54
N ARG A 196 15.59 -3.83 5.11
CA ARG A 196 16.42 -4.77 4.36
C ARG A 196 15.66 -5.97 3.83
N LEU A 197 14.66 -6.47 4.57
CA LEU A 197 13.82 -7.59 4.13
C LEU A 197 12.93 -7.19 2.96
N VAL A 198 12.32 -6.01 3.03
CA VAL A 198 11.50 -5.45 1.95
C VAL A 198 12.35 -5.20 0.71
N ASP A 199 13.51 -4.56 0.84
CA ASP A 199 14.38 -4.24 -0.30
C ASP A 199 14.81 -5.52 -1.05
N ARG A 200 15.26 -6.55 -0.33
CA ARG A 200 15.60 -7.84 -0.96
C ARG A 200 14.43 -8.49 -1.69
N ALA A 201 13.23 -8.41 -1.13
CA ALA A 201 12.03 -8.97 -1.75
C ALA A 201 11.60 -8.14 -2.97
N TYR A 202 11.74 -6.82 -2.88
CA TYR A 202 11.47 -5.90 -3.98
C TYR A 202 12.41 -6.18 -5.15
N ASP A 203 13.72 -6.27 -4.91
CA ASP A 203 14.70 -6.60 -5.94
C ASP A 203 14.41 -7.94 -6.60
N THR A 204 14.06 -8.95 -5.79
CA THR A 204 13.67 -10.28 -6.29
C THR A 204 12.43 -10.18 -7.18
N TRP A 205 11.37 -9.52 -6.70
CA TRP A 205 10.14 -9.32 -7.46
C TRP A 205 10.44 -8.61 -8.79
N ARG A 206 11.13 -7.47 -8.78
CA ARG A 206 11.46 -6.69 -9.98
C ARG A 206 12.29 -7.46 -11.00
N ALA A 207 13.14 -8.40 -10.55
CA ALA A 207 13.92 -9.25 -11.44
C ALA A 207 13.10 -10.39 -12.09
N THR A 208 11.99 -10.78 -11.46
CA THR A 208 11.18 -11.94 -11.88
C THR A 208 9.81 -11.59 -12.45
N ASP A 209 9.33 -10.36 -12.26
CA ASP A 209 7.98 -9.96 -12.65
C ASP A 209 7.79 -9.94 -14.17
N ASP A 210 6.72 -10.57 -14.62
CA ASP A 210 6.36 -10.76 -16.03
C ASP A 210 5.07 -10.01 -16.41
N LEU A 211 4.28 -9.59 -15.42
CA LEU A 211 3.01 -8.88 -15.64
C LEU A 211 3.22 -7.47 -16.20
N THR A 212 4.28 -6.78 -15.78
CA THR A 212 4.65 -5.47 -16.36
C THR A 212 4.81 -5.53 -17.89
N ASN A 213 5.35 -6.63 -18.41
CA ASN A 213 5.53 -6.84 -19.84
C ASN A 213 4.23 -7.22 -20.55
N ALA A 214 3.35 -7.98 -19.88
CA ALA A 214 2.06 -8.39 -20.42
C ALA A 214 1.09 -7.21 -20.65
N PHE A 215 1.05 -6.24 -19.73
CA PHE A 215 0.26 -5.02 -19.89
C PHE A 215 0.79 -4.14 -21.03
N SER A 216 2.11 -4.09 -21.24
CA SER A 216 2.74 -3.33 -22.33
C SER A 216 2.50 -3.94 -23.73
N SER A 217 2.26 -5.25 -23.82
CA SER A 217 2.02 -5.96 -25.09
C SER A 217 0.56 -5.91 -25.58
N THR A 218 -0.36 -5.35 -24.80
CA THR A 218 -1.80 -5.28 -25.14
C THR A 218 -2.19 -3.92 -25.75
N GLU A 219 -1.25 -2.97 -25.82
CA GLU A 219 -1.42 -1.65 -26.45
C GLU A 219 -0.88 -1.54 -27.90
N GLN A 220 -0.60 -2.67 -28.57
CA GLN A 220 -0.28 -2.72 -30.01
C GLN A 220 -1.34 -3.52 -30.79
#